data_AF-A0ABD6CIE4-F1
#
_entry.id   AF-A0ABD6CIE4-F1
#
_cell.length_a   1.000
_cell.length_b   1.000
_cell.length_c   1.000
_cell.angle_alpha   90.00
_cell.angle_beta   90.00
_cell.angle_gamma   90.00
#
_symmetry.space_group_name_H-M   'P 1'
#
loop_
_entity.id
_entity.type
_entity.pdbx_description
1 polymer ?
#
loop_
_entity_poly.entity_id
_entity_poly.type
_entity_poly.pdbx_seq_one_letter_code
_entity_poly.pdbx_strand_id
1 'polypeptide(L)'
;MIVAEANTRQAELEVLCLVFDKEMIQLKSARSIVDDITAWLADANETPLTDLGFEALQHRHETLADHRDRCEKLACQRQVSLEETTTKKIKTKIQHWSLVLYIYQEFSSSYPLLSTVTRLDDTCKERQRVVRRHLV
;
A
#
# COMPACT_ATOMS: atom_id res chain seq x y z
N MET A 1 40.87 -15.09 10.29
CA MET A 1 39.95 -14.07 10.84
C MET A 1 39.33 -13.20 9.75
N ILE A 2 40.09 -12.67 8.79
CA ILE A 2 39.57 -11.83 7.68
C ILE A 2 38.59 -12.59 6.76
N VAL A 3 38.89 -13.84 6.39
CA VAL A 3 38.02 -14.64 5.49
C VAL A 3 36.66 -14.98 6.13
N ALA A 4 36.65 -15.26 7.44
CA ALA A 4 35.41 -15.53 8.16
C ALA A 4 34.50 -14.29 8.21
N GLU A 5 35.08 -13.11 8.53
CA GLU A 5 34.36 -11.84 8.51
C GLU A 5 33.86 -11.49 7.09
N ALA A 6 34.68 -11.68 6.06
CA ALA A 6 34.29 -11.44 4.68
C ALA A 6 33.10 -12.32 4.25
N ASN A 7 33.10 -13.60 4.62
CA ASN A 7 31.98 -14.50 4.34
C ASN A 7 30.71 -14.10 5.10
N THR A 8 30.83 -13.63 6.35
CA THR A 8 29.69 -13.09 7.10
C THR A 8 29.12 -11.86 6.41
N ARG A 9 29.97 -10.94 5.96
CA ARG A 9 29.53 -9.73 5.24
C ARG A 9 28.89 -10.05 3.90
N GLN A 10 29.40 -11.03 3.17
CA GLN A 10 28.77 -11.49 1.93
C GLN A 10 27.37 -12.04 2.18
N ALA A 11 27.22 -12.93 3.18
CA ALA A 11 25.91 -13.49 3.53
C ALA A 11 24.92 -12.39 4.00
N GLU A 12 25.40 -11.38 4.73
CA GLU A 12 24.61 -10.21 5.12
C GLU A 12 24.10 -9.41 3.91
N LEU A 13 24.94 -9.21 2.89
CA LEU A 13 24.57 -8.52 1.65
C LEU A 13 23.59 -9.33 0.80
N GLU A 14 23.75 -10.66 0.74
CA GLU A 14 22.81 -11.53 0.02
C GLU A 14 21.41 -11.48 0.65
N VAL A 15 21.32 -11.52 1.97
CA VAL A 15 20.05 -11.34 2.70
C VAL A 15 19.47 -9.95 2.42
N LEU A 16 20.30 -8.91 2.42
CA LEU A 16 19.88 -7.54 2.12
C LEU A 16 19.24 -7.40 0.73
N CYS A 17 19.88 -7.95 -0.30
CA CYS A 17 19.35 -7.95 -1.67
C CYS A 17 17.96 -8.60 -1.73
N LEU A 18 17.80 -9.76 -1.09
CA LEU A 18 16.52 -10.47 -1.04
C LEU A 18 15.42 -9.67 -0.34
N VAL A 19 15.78 -8.91 0.70
CA VAL A 19 14.85 -7.98 1.38
C VAL A 19 14.40 -6.87 0.43
N PHE A 20 15.34 -6.24 -0.29
CA PHE A 20 15.00 -5.19 -1.25
C PHE A 20 14.14 -5.71 -2.41
N ASP A 21 14.45 -6.90 -2.94
CA ASP A 21 13.66 -7.50 -4.00
C ASP A 21 12.23 -7.77 -3.55
N LYS A 22 12.06 -8.34 -2.35
CA LYS A 22 10.73 -8.55 -1.74
C LYS A 22 9.97 -7.24 -1.58
N GLU A 23 10.63 -6.22 -1.02
CA GLU A 23 10.04 -4.90 -0.80
C GLU A 23 9.64 -4.24 -2.13
N MET A 24 10.49 -4.32 -3.15
CA MET A 24 10.20 -3.79 -4.49
C MET A 24 8.99 -4.47 -5.12
N ILE A 25 8.88 -5.80 -5.02
CA ILE A 25 7.73 -6.55 -5.55
C ILE A 25 6.45 -6.12 -4.83
N GLN A 26 6.48 -6.00 -3.51
CA GLN A 26 5.34 -5.54 -2.72
C GLN A 26 4.92 -4.12 -3.10
N LEU A 27 5.87 -3.20 -3.25
CA LEU A 27 5.60 -1.82 -3.65
C LEU A 27 5.06 -1.71 -5.07
N LYS A 28 5.54 -2.53 -6.02
CA LYS A 28 5.00 -2.59 -7.38
C LYS A 28 3.55 -3.06 -7.40
N SER A 29 3.24 -4.10 -6.64
CA SER A 29 1.87 -4.60 -6.50
C SER A 29 0.95 -3.55 -5.87
N ALA A 30 1.39 -2.93 -4.78
CA ALA A 30 0.67 -1.86 -4.10
C ALA A 30 0.41 -0.66 -5.02
N ARG A 31 1.43 -0.25 -5.79
CA ARG A 31 1.33 0.82 -6.78
C ARG A 31 0.27 0.51 -7.82
N SER A 32 0.23 -0.70 -8.38
CA SER A 32 -0.80 -1.06 -9.37
C SER A 32 -2.21 -0.83 -8.83
N ILE A 33 -2.46 -1.20 -7.57
CA ILE A 33 -3.78 -1.00 -6.94
C ILE A 33 -4.10 0.49 -6.76
N VAL A 34 -3.13 1.28 -6.30
CA VAL A 34 -3.30 2.73 -6.11
C VAL A 34 -3.52 3.43 -7.45
N ASP A 35 -2.74 3.08 -8.47
CA ASP A 35 -2.83 3.65 -9.81
C ASP A 35 -4.21 3.33 -10.43
N ASP A 36 -4.69 2.08 -10.32
CA ASP A 36 -6.02 1.68 -10.79
C ASP A 36 -7.14 2.53 -10.16
N ILE A 37 -7.14 2.64 -8.83
CA ILE A 37 -8.19 3.34 -8.08
C ILE A 37 -8.13 4.85 -8.39
N THR A 38 -6.93 5.43 -8.43
CA THR A 38 -6.78 6.88 -8.70
C THR A 38 -7.14 7.22 -10.14
N ALA A 39 -6.81 6.35 -11.11
CA ALA A 39 -7.25 6.50 -12.49
C ALA A 39 -8.78 6.43 -12.61
N TRP A 40 -9.41 5.45 -11.97
CA TRP A 40 -10.88 5.36 -11.95
C TRP A 40 -11.53 6.59 -11.29
N LEU A 41 -10.97 7.09 -10.18
CA LEU A 41 -11.46 8.31 -9.52
C LEU A 41 -11.34 9.54 -10.43
N ALA A 42 -10.27 9.64 -11.22
CA ALA A 42 -10.07 10.72 -12.17
C ALA A 42 -11.13 10.68 -13.29
N ASP A 43 -11.29 9.51 -13.93
CA ASP A 43 -12.28 9.27 -14.99
C ASP A 43 -13.72 9.53 -14.50
N ALA A 44 -14.07 8.98 -13.33
CA ALA A 44 -15.39 9.17 -12.77
C ALA A 44 -15.69 10.66 -12.46
N ASN A 45 -14.68 11.48 -12.18
CA ASN A 45 -14.88 12.91 -11.92
C ASN A 45 -15.19 13.74 -13.17
N GLU A 46 -14.96 13.20 -14.36
CA GLU A 46 -15.28 13.89 -15.61
C GLU A 46 -16.79 14.00 -15.82
N THR A 47 -17.57 13.07 -15.26
CA THR A 47 -19.03 13.11 -15.33
C THR A 47 -19.64 13.65 -14.01
N PRO A 48 -20.36 14.78 -14.06
CA PRO A 48 -21.09 15.30 -12.91
C PRO A 48 -22.14 14.31 -12.40
N LEU A 49 -22.34 14.25 -11.09
CA LEU A 49 -23.31 13.33 -10.48
C LEU A 49 -24.77 13.68 -10.84
N THR A 50 -25.04 14.94 -11.17
CA THR A 50 -26.35 15.42 -11.62
C THR A 50 -26.77 14.86 -12.97
N ASP A 51 -25.80 14.43 -13.77
CA ASP A 51 -26.01 13.97 -15.14
C ASP A 51 -26.18 12.43 -15.20
N LEU A 52 -25.99 11.77 -14.06
CA LEU A 52 -26.12 10.33 -13.91
C LEU A 52 -27.54 9.94 -13.48
N GLY A 53 -28.07 8.90 -14.11
CA GLY A 53 -29.28 8.23 -13.64
C GLY A 53 -29.02 7.35 -12.40
N PHE A 54 -30.10 6.87 -11.79
CA PHE A 54 -30.06 6.05 -10.57
C PHE A 54 -29.12 4.83 -10.67
N GLU A 55 -29.23 4.04 -11.74
CA GLU A 55 -28.38 2.84 -11.93
C GLU A 55 -26.89 3.19 -12.01
N ALA A 56 -26.55 4.28 -12.71
CA ALA A 56 -25.17 4.74 -12.82
C ALA A 56 -24.63 5.26 -11.48
N LEU A 57 -25.47 5.94 -10.69
CA LEU A 57 -25.12 6.35 -9.33
C LEU A 57 -24.93 5.15 -8.40
N GLN A 58 -25.80 4.13 -8.50
CA GLN A 58 -25.68 2.90 -7.72
C GLN A 58 -24.38 2.16 -8.07
N HIS A 59 -24.11 1.96 -9.36
CA HIS A 59 -22.90 1.31 -9.82
C HIS A 59 -21.65 2.04 -9.30
N ARG A 60 -21.63 3.37 -9.41
CA ARG A 60 -20.52 4.20 -8.89
C ARG A 60 -20.35 4.07 -7.38
N HIS A 61 -21.44 3.97 -6.63
CA HIS A 61 -21.40 3.76 -5.18
C HIS A 61 -20.82 2.39 -4.81
N GLU A 62 -21.20 1.34 -5.56
CA GLU A 62 -20.69 -0.02 -5.41
C GLU A 62 -19.20 -0.11 -5.77
N THR A 63 -18.78 0.48 -6.89
CA THR A 63 -17.36 0.52 -7.27
C THR A 63 -16.51 1.23 -6.21
N LEU A 64 -17.01 2.31 -5.62
CA LEU A 64 -16.34 2.96 -4.49
C LEU A 64 -16.23 2.05 -3.27
N ALA A 65 -17.22 1.20 -2.98
CA ALA A 65 -17.13 0.22 -1.91
C ALA A 65 -16.01 -0.79 -2.19
N ASP A 66 -15.95 -1.34 -3.41
CA ASP A 66 -14.92 -2.29 -3.82
C ASP A 66 -13.51 -1.69 -3.73
N HIS A 67 -13.35 -0.41 -4.08
CA HIS A 67 -12.08 0.30 -3.93
C HIS A 67 -11.66 0.45 -2.47
N ARG A 68 -12.61 0.68 -1.56
CA ARG A 68 -12.34 0.74 -0.12
C ARG A 68 -11.90 -0.61 0.42
N ASP A 69 -12.57 -1.69 0.02
CA ASP A 69 -12.18 -3.06 0.38
C ASP A 69 -10.77 -3.40 -0.14
N ARG A 70 -10.42 -2.96 -1.35
CA ARG A 70 -9.06 -3.11 -1.90
C ARG A 70 -8.02 -2.35 -1.08
N CYS A 71 -8.33 -1.12 -0.64
CA CYS A 71 -7.46 -0.34 0.24
C CYS A 71 -7.25 -1.04 1.60
N GLU A 72 -8.32 -1.53 2.22
CA GLU A 72 -8.24 -2.25 3.49
C GLU A 72 -7.41 -3.53 3.37
N LYS A 73 -7.64 -4.34 2.33
CA LYS A 73 -6.85 -5.54 2.06
C LYS A 73 -5.36 -5.22 1.90
N LEU A 74 -5.03 -4.16 1.17
CA LEU A 74 -3.64 -3.72 0.97
C LEU A 74 -3.00 -3.25 2.28
N ALA A 75 -3.73 -2.50 3.11
CA ALA A 75 -3.25 -2.06 4.43
C ALA A 75 -2.97 -3.25 5.35
N CYS A 76 -3.90 -4.22 5.44
CA CYS A 76 -3.74 -5.45 6.21
C CYS A 76 -2.54 -6.27 5.72
N GLN A 77 -2.42 -6.51 4.42
CA GLN A 77 -1.27 -7.21 3.84
C GLN A 77 0.06 -6.55 4.19
N ARG A 78 0.10 -5.22 4.15
CA ARG A 78 1.30 -4.46 4.50
C ARG A 78 1.65 -4.59 5.98
N GLN A 79 0.67 -4.48 6.86
CA GLN A 79 0.86 -4.65 8.31
C GLN A 79 1.38 -6.05 8.64
N VAL A 80 0.76 -7.10 8.10
CA VAL A 80 1.21 -8.49 8.27
C VAL A 80 2.66 -8.66 7.81
N SER A 81 3.02 -8.12 6.64
CA SER A 81 4.40 -8.21 6.15
C SER A 81 5.41 -7.51 7.08
N LEU A 82 5.03 -6.37 7.66
CA LEU A 82 5.86 -5.65 8.62
C LEU A 82 6.00 -6.41 9.95
N GLU A 83 4.96 -7.12 10.39
CA GLU A 83 4.95 -7.94 11.61
C GLU A 83 5.72 -9.26 11.46
N GLU A 84 5.55 -10.00 10.37
CA GLU A 84 6.28 -11.25 10.08
C GLU A 84 7.80 -11.03 10.09
N THR A 85 8.21 -9.85 9.63
CA THR A 85 9.59 -9.39 9.61
C THR A 85 10.14 -9.14 11.02
N THR A 86 9.26 -8.84 11.98
CA THR A 86 9.61 -8.54 13.37
C THR A 86 9.73 -9.82 14.20
N THR A 87 8.90 -10.83 13.94
CA THR A 87 8.82 -12.06 14.76
C THR A 87 9.89 -13.11 14.45
N LYS A 88 10.47 -13.14 13.24
CA LYS A 88 11.57 -14.07 12.87
C LYS A 88 12.96 -13.72 13.47
N LYS A 89 13.04 -12.75 14.40
CA LYS A 89 14.29 -12.26 14.99
C LYS A 89 14.78 -13.08 16.18
N ILE A 90 15.42 -14.23 15.93
CA ILE A 90 16.44 -14.77 16.85
C ILE A 90 17.54 -15.44 16.01
N LYS A 91 18.46 -14.67 15.41
CA LYS A 91 19.93 -14.96 15.35
C LYS A 91 20.78 -14.17 14.34
N THR A 92 20.23 -13.47 13.35
CA THR A 92 21.04 -12.64 12.43
C THR A 92 20.67 -11.16 12.53
N LYS A 93 21.70 -10.33 12.68
CA LYS A 93 21.65 -8.97 13.25
C LYS A 93 21.14 -7.90 12.26
N ILE A 94 20.81 -8.27 11.03
CA ILE A 94 20.20 -7.39 10.05
C ILE A 94 18.70 -7.64 10.06
N GLN A 95 18.03 -6.78 10.81
CA GLN A 95 16.61 -6.79 11.01
C GLN A 95 15.98 -6.14 9.77
N HIS A 96 15.35 -6.92 8.89
CA HIS A 96 14.64 -6.41 7.70
C HIS A 96 13.71 -5.21 8.02
N TRP A 97 13.22 -5.08 9.25
CA TRP A 97 12.56 -3.88 9.78
C TRP A 97 13.43 -2.61 9.80
N SER A 98 14.65 -2.67 10.35
CA SER A 98 15.55 -1.52 10.39
C SER A 98 15.98 -1.08 8.99
N LEU A 99 16.02 -2.02 8.06
CA LEU A 99 16.27 -1.74 6.65
C LEU A 99 15.11 -1.04 5.96
N VAL A 100 13.88 -1.51 6.14
CA VAL A 100 12.70 -0.83 5.57
C VAL A 100 12.54 0.58 6.15
N LEU A 101 12.75 0.74 7.46
CA LEU A 101 12.77 2.08 8.08
C LEU A 101 13.89 2.96 7.53
N TYR A 102 15.06 2.39 7.24
CA TYR A 102 16.16 3.11 6.60
C TYR A 102 15.80 3.55 5.17
N ILE A 103 15.15 2.69 4.37
CA ILE A 103 14.67 3.07 3.02
C ILE A 103 13.66 4.22 3.11
N TYR A 104 12.80 4.20 4.12
CA TYR A 104 11.75 5.20 4.27
C TYR A 104 12.16 6.45 5.05
N GLN A 105 13.40 6.56 5.52
CA GLN A 105 13.83 7.66 6.38
C GLN A 105 13.72 9.04 5.73
N GLU A 106 13.77 9.11 4.40
CA GLU A 106 13.64 10.36 3.64
C GLU A 106 12.18 10.79 3.42
N PHE A 107 11.23 9.91 3.72
CA PHE A 107 9.81 10.23 3.60
C PHE A 107 9.30 10.93 4.87
N SER A 108 8.32 11.80 4.69
CA SER A 108 7.67 12.51 5.80
C SER A 108 6.82 11.62 6.72
N SER A 109 6.60 10.36 6.34
CA SER A 109 5.84 9.37 7.10
C SER A 109 6.68 8.13 7.32
N SER A 110 6.67 7.58 8.55
CA SER A 110 7.36 6.34 8.88
C SER A 110 6.88 5.14 8.05
N TYR A 111 5.63 5.20 7.54
CA TYR A 111 5.05 4.17 6.69
C TYR A 111 4.34 4.83 5.49
N PRO A 112 5.09 5.23 4.45
CA PRO A 112 4.54 5.98 3.32
C PRO A 112 3.39 5.24 2.65
N LEU A 113 3.53 3.93 2.42
CA LEU A 113 2.50 3.13 1.78
C LEU A 113 1.20 3.10 2.59
N LEU A 114 1.27 2.85 3.92
CA LEU A 114 0.09 2.84 4.77
C LEU A 114 -0.59 4.22 4.77
N SER A 115 0.19 5.30 4.86
CA SER A 115 -0.34 6.66 4.80
C SER A 115 -1.06 6.94 3.47
N THR A 116 -0.48 6.53 2.34
CA THR A 116 -1.10 6.70 1.01
C THR A 116 -2.42 5.95 0.91
N VAL A 117 -2.44 4.68 1.34
CA VAL A 117 -3.64 3.83 1.22
C VAL A 117 -4.76 4.31 2.15
N THR A 118 -4.46 4.76 3.37
CA THR A 118 -5.47 5.35 4.26
C THR A 118 -6.07 6.63 3.67
N ARG A 119 -5.24 7.52 3.09
CA ARG A 119 -5.74 8.72 2.43
C ARG A 119 -6.61 8.42 1.21
N LEU A 120 -6.29 7.34 0.50
CA LEU A 120 -7.07 6.88 -0.65
C LEU A 120 -8.43 6.32 -0.19
N ASP A 121 -8.48 5.49 0.85
CA ASP A 121 -9.74 5.02 1.45
C ASP A 121 -10.61 6.19 1.91
N ASP A 122 -10.03 7.17 2.62
CA ASP A 122 -10.76 8.37 3.05
C ASP A 122 -11.35 9.15 1.87
N THR A 123 -10.60 9.26 0.77
CA THR A 123 -11.07 9.89 -0.46
C THR A 123 -12.25 9.12 -1.06
N CYS A 124 -12.12 7.79 -1.20
CA CYS A 124 -13.20 6.94 -1.69
C CYS A 124 -14.46 7.04 -0.81
N LYS A 125 -14.27 7.04 0.52
CA LYS A 125 -15.35 7.16 1.51
C LYS A 125 -16.10 8.48 1.39
N GLU A 126 -15.39 9.60 1.24
CA GLU A 126 -16.05 10.89 1.08
C GLU A 126 -16.83 10.95 -0.25
N ARG A 127 -16.24 10.45 -1.34
CA ARG A 127 -16.95 10.35 -2.63
C ARG A 127 -18.18 9.45 -2.54
N GLN A 128 -18.09 8.34 -1.83
CA GLN A 128 -19.22 7.42 -1.64
C GLN A 128 -20.37 8.10 -0.89
N ARG A 129 -20.06 8.92 0.12
CA ARG A 129 -21.05 9.74 0.83
C ARG A 129 -21.71 10.77 -0.06
N VAL A 130 -20.97 11.39 -0.98
CA VAL A 130 -21.53 12.34 -1.95
C VAL A 130 -22.47 11.62 -2.92
N VAL A 131 -22.07 10.48 -3.49
CA VAL A 131 -22.93 9.69 -4.40
C VAL A 131 -24.19 9.25 -3.69
N ARG A 132 -24.10 8.75 -2.46
CA ARG A 132 -25.25 8.34 -1.65
C ARG A 132 -26.27 9.48 -1.43
N ARG A 133 -25.83 10.74 -1.34
CA ARG A 133 -26.74 11.89 -1.23
C ARG A 133 -27.55 12.15 -2.50
N HIS A 134 -27.11 11.64 -3.66
CA HIS A 134 -27.79 11.78 -4.94
C HIS A 134 -28.68 10.57 -5.29
N LEU A 135 -28.66 9.51 -4.47
CA LEU A 135 -29.51 8.32 -4.64
C LEU A 135 -30.91 8.45 -4.00
N VAL A 136 -31.30 9.66 -3.58
CA VAL A 136 -32.58 9.95 -2.90
C VAL A 136 -33.67 10.32 -3.88
#